data_AF-A0A0E0K2B7-F1
#
_entry.id   AF-A0A0E0K2B7-F1
#
_cell.length_a   1.000
_cell.length_b   1.000
_cell.length_c   1.000
_cell.angle_alpha   90.00
_cell.angle_beta   90.00
_cell.angle_gamma   90.00
#
_symmetry.space_group_name_H-M   'P 1'
#
loop_
_entity.id
_entity.type
_entity.pdbx_description
1 polymer ?
#
loop_
_entity_poly.entity_id
_entity_poly.type
_entity_poly.pdbx_seq_one_letter_code
_entity_poly.pdbx_strand_id
1 'polypeptide(L)'
;MKGKRGRVRLNVGGRVFETTAATLASAGRDTMLGAMIDASWNHGCGDGDGEGGVDEYFIDRDPECFAVLLDLLRTGGLHVPPHVADGVLCREALYYGLLDRVRAARWGPFDGDRLRLAASVAGSAAGDGTAVRAAADGGFCVAHGGAVRVYNWVMEERRAVHLDHAPVNDAAYLDEATLLVAARERPGRRDGGVAAFSALTGDLRHRFRVAHDRHVRSFTPGALAFDNRCKVFASCKGRFNEYGIGVWDCNTGEQADFFYEPPGCALGDADKLQWLDATSTLMAATMFPRTDSSFISLLDFRDKKNVAWSWSDVGTPASLEDKHVLHAIAMEDGRSLCVINQYDDLGFLDIRSSGAGGVRWRSRSKLTARKKKAAPRGEETCYPKLAAHGGQLFASTNDTISVFSGPDHVLTSTLRGSDAGAICDFSIGGDRLFALHNEENVVDVWETSPPPII
;
A
#
# COMPACT_ATOMS: atom_id res chain seq x y z
N MET A 1 -43.79 -26.71 -24.93
CA MET A 1 -44.08 -25.67 -23.92
C MET A 1 -43.78 -26.20 -22.53
N LYS A 2 -42.68 -25.75 -21.91
CA LYS A 2 -42.26 -25.84 -20.49
C LYS A 2 -41.22 -24.73 -20.39
N GLY A 3 -41.34 -23.59 -19.71
CA GLY A 3 -42.22 -23.12 -18.65
C GLY A 3 -41.33 -22.34 -17.68
N LYS A 4 -41.15 -21.03 -17.91
CA LYS A 4 -40.62 -19.97 -17.02
C LYS A 4 -40.07 -20.42 -15.64
N ARG A 5 -38.88 -21.02 -15.56
CA ARG A 5 -38.17 -21.21 -14.28
C ARG A 5 -36.73 -20.73 -14.44
N GLY A 6 -36.45 -19.51 -13.98
CA GLY A 6 -35.10 -18.97 -13.89
C GLY A 6 -34.89 -17.55 -14.42
N ARG A 7 -35.94 -16.87 -14.93
CA ARG A 7 -35.88 -15.44 -15.27
C ARG A 7 -36.41 -14.59 -14.13
N VAL A 8 -35.74 -13.48 -13.86
CA VAL A 8 -36.05 -12.50 -12.80
C VAL A 8 -36.24 -11.14 -13.47
N ARG A 9 -37.25 -10.39 -13.02
CA ARG A 9 -37.49 -9.01 -13.45
C ARG A 9 -37.12 -8.05 -12.34
N LEU A 10 -36.25 -7.10 -12.65
CA LEU A 10 -35.80 -6.06 -11.75
C LEU A 10 -36.20 -4.71 -12.33
N ASN A 11 -36.95 -3.92 -11.59
CA ASN A 11 -37.29 -2.55 -11.96
C ASN A 11 -36.36 -1.60 -11.22
N VAL A 12 -35.40 -1.03 -11.93
CA VAL A 12 -34.41 -0.12 -11.33
C VAL A 12 -34.73 1.30 -11.76
N GLY A 13 -35.14 2.15 -10.80
CA GLY A 13 -35.47 3.55 -11.07
C GLY A 13 -36.54 3.76 -12.14
N GLY A 14 -37.44 2.79 -12.33
CA GLY A 14 -38.51 2.82 -13.35
C GLY A 14 -38.18 2.09 -14.65
N ARG A 15 -36.96 1.58 -14.84
CA ARG A 15 -36.58 0.78 -16.01
C ARG A 15 -36.57 -0.71 -15.67
N VAL A 16 -37.32 -1.50 -16.43
CA VAL A 16 -37.39 -2.96 -16.24
C VAL A 16 -36.24 -3.67 -16.95
N PHE A 17 -35.48 -4.44 -16.18
CA PHE A 17 -34.43 -5.34 -16.63
C PHE A 17 -34.89 -6.78 -16.45
N GLU A 18 -34.85 -7.58 -17.52
CA GLU A 18 -35.07 -9.03 -17.45
C GLU A 18 -33.71 -9.74 -17.49
N THR A 19 -33.44 -10.57 -16.49
CA THR A 19 -32.18 -11.33 -16.36
C THR A 19 -32.45 -12.74 -15.83
N THR A 20 -31.40 -13.54 -15.60
CA THR A 20 -31.53 -14.88 -15.02
C THR A 20 -31.09 -14.92 -13.56
N ALA A 21 -31.68 -15.83 -12.77
CA ALA A 21 -31.23 -16.08 -11.40
C ALA A 21 -29.76 -16.51 -11.35
N ALA A 22 -29.26 -17.20 -12.38
CA ALA A 22 -27.85 -17.58 -12.49
C ALA A 22 -26.92 -16.36 -12.65
N THR A 23 -27.34 -15.33 -13.40
CA THR A 23 -26.59 -14.07 -13.53
C THR A 23 -26.55 -13.30 -12.22
N LEU A 24 -27.63 -13.27 -11.45
CA LEU A 24 -27.64 -12.62 -10.13
C LEU A 24 -26.84 -13.45 -9.11
N ALA A 25 -26.90 -14.78 -9.19
CA ALA A 25 -26.09 -15.68 -8.37
C ALA A 25 -24.59 -15.53 -8.66
N SER A 26 -24.26 -15.23 -9.92
CA SER A 26 -22.88 -15.01 -10.30
C SER A 26 -22.27 -13.85 -9.53
N ALA A 27 -23.05 -12.88 -9.02
CA ALA A 27 -22.59 -11.76 -8.20
C ALA A 27 -21.93 -12.18 -6.88
N GLY A 28 -22.30 -13.32 -6.30
CA GLY A 28 -21.84 -13.76 -4.99
C GLY A 28 -22.91 -13.58 -3.91
N ARG A 29 -22.94 -14.47 -2.92
CA ARG A 29 -24.01 -14.53 -1.89
C ARG A 29 -23.93 -13.39 -0.85
N ASP A 30 -22.75 -12.81 -0.74
CA ASP A 30 -22.41 -11.63 0.07
C ASP A 30 -22.90 -10.32 -0.57
N THR A 31 -23.30 -10.36 -1.85
CA THR A 31 -23.84 -9.20 -2.57
C THR A 31 -25.34 -9.05 -2.37
N MET A 32 -25.85 -7.84 -2.49
CA MET A 32 -27.28 -7.57 -2.39
C MET A 32 -28.07 -8.37 -3.44
N LEU A 33 -27.56 -8.45 -4.68
CA LEU A 33 -28.20 -9.19 -5.77
C LEU A 33 -28.20 -10.71 -5.55
N GLY A 34 -27.13 -11.25 -4.98
CA GLY A 34 -27.05 -12.67 -4.63
C GLY A 34 -27.92 -13.03 -3.43
N ALA A 35 -28.04 -12.14 -2.44
CA ALA A 35 -28.94 -12.30 -1.31
C ALA A 35 -30.42 -12.30 -1.76
N MET A 36 -30.79 -11.42 -2.71
CA MET A 36 -32.15 -11.33 -3.27
C MET A 36 -32.70 -12.63 -3.84
N ILE A 37 -31.84 -13.50 -4.35
CA ILE A 37 -32.25 -14.75 -4.99
C ILE A 37 -32.08 -15.97 -4.07
N ASP A 38 -31.52 -15.81 -2.87
CA ASP A 38 -31.35 -16.91 -1.94
C ASP A 38 -32.72 -17.35 -1.39
N ALA A 39 -32.86 -18.65 -1.12
CA ALA A 39 -34.14 -19.28 -0.82
C ALA A 39 -34.82 -18.71 0.44
N SER A 40 -34.05 -18.07 1.33
CA SER A 40 -34.50 -17.40 2.54
C SER A 40 -35.44 -16.21 2.29
N TRP A 41 -35.31 -15.50 1.16
CA TRP A 41 -36.20 -14.36 0.84
C TRP A 41 -37.52 -14.81 0.19
N ASN A 42 -37.54 -15.98 -0.45
CA ASN A 42 -38.71 -16.56 -1.11
C ASN A 42 -39.69 -17.27 -0.16
N HIS A 43 -39.47 -17.24 1.16
CA HIS A 43 -40.33 -17.90 2.15
C HIS A 43 -41.55 -17.08 2.63
N GLY A 44 -41.83 -15.92 2.02
CA GLY A 44 -42.91 -15.02 2.48
C GLY A 44 -44.10 -14.82 1.54
N CYS A 45 -44.06 -15.23 0.28
CA CYS A 45 -45.13 -14.97 -0.69
C CYS A 45 -45.88 -16.27 -1.06
N GLY A 46 -46.34 -17.00 -0.05
CA GLY A 46 -47.35 -18.03 -0.20
C GLY A 46 -48.73 -17.42 0.10
N ASP A 47 -49.70 -17.74 -0.75
CA ASP A 47 -51.14 -17.44 -0.65
C ASP A 47 -51.61 -16.07 -1.13
N GLY A 48 -51.55 -15.88 -2.46
CA GLY A 48 -52.42 -14.97 -3.18
C GLY A 48 -52.69 -15.48 -4.58
N ASP A 49 -53.83 -16.13 -4.80
CA ASP A 49 -54.32 -16.58 -6.10
C ASP A 49 -54.33 -15.43 -7.13
N GLY A 50 -53.42 -15.47 -8.11
CA GLY A 50 -53.30 -14.46 -9.15
C GLY A 50 -52.22 -14.78 -10.20
N GLU A 51 -52.57 -15.63 -11.17
CA GLU A 51 -52.06 -15.65 -12.55
C GLU A 51 -50.56 -15.31 -12.80
N GLY A 52 -49.66 -16.30 -12.68
CA GLY A 52 -48.47 -16.47 -13.55
C GLY A 52 -47.48 -15.29 -13.76
N GLY A 53 -47.48 -14.31 -12.86
CA GLY A 53 -46.56 -13.17 -12.86
C GLY A 53 -45.17 -13.60 -12.38
N VAL A 54 -44.13 -13.16 -13.08
CA VAL A 54 -42.77 -13.22 -12.54
C VAL A 54 -42.67 -12.03 -11.59
N ASP A 55 -42.45 -12.27 -10.30
CA ASP A 55 -42.32 -11.20 -9.31
C ASP A 55 -41.30 -10.16 -9.81
N GLU A 56 -41.76 -8.91 -9.90
CA GLU A 56 -40.96 -7.76 -10.31
C GLU A 56 -40.42 -7.09 -9.05
N TYR A 57 -39.10 -7.12 -8.87
CA TYR A 57 -38.46 -6.49 -7.72
C TYR A 57 -38.10 -5.05 -8.06
N PHE A 58 -38.64 -4.11 -7.30
CA PHE A 58 -38.33 -2.69 -7.46
C PHE A 58 -37.09 -2.30 -6.64
N ILE A 59 -36.17 -1.57 -7.28
CA ILE A 59 -34.94 -1.04 -6.71
C ILE A 59 -34.88 0.45 -7.06
N ASP A 60 -34.95 1.30 -6.05
CA ASP A 60 -34.96 2.76 -6.22
C ASP A 60 -33.54 3.32 -6.42
N ARG A 61 -32.91 2.97 -7.55
CA ARG A 61 -31.53 3.34 -7.90
C ARG A 61 -31.41 3.73 -9.38
N ASP A 62 -30.22 4.16 -9.80
CA ASP A 62 -29.95 4.60 -11.16
C ASP A 62 -29.93 3.41 -12.17
N PRO A 63 -30.85 3.39 -13.16
CA PRO A 63 -30.86 2.35 -14.18
C PRO A 63 -29.66 2.36 -15.14
N GLU A 64 -29.01 3.50 -15.37
CA GLU A 64 -27.87 3.57 -16.32
C GLU A 64 -26.66 2.85 -15.76
N CYS A 65 -26.28 3.15 -14.52
CA CYS A 65 -25.23 2.44 -13.81
C CYS A 65 -25.56 0.95 -13.62
N PHE A 66 -26.82 0.63 -13.28
CA PHE A 66 -27.22 -0.77 -13.13
C PHE A 66 -27.09 -1.57 -14.42
N ALA A 67 -27.34 -0.95 -15.58
CA ALA A 67 -27.14 -1.62 -16.87
C ALA A 67 -25.68 -2.05 -17.08
N VAL A 68 -24.71 -1.20 -16.70
CA VAL A 68 -23.27 -1.51 -16.74
C VAL A 68 -22.92 -2.66 -15.81
N LEU A 69 -23.41 -2.63 -14.56
CA LEU A 69 -23.16 -3.67 -13.57
C LEU A 69 -23.78 -5.01 -13.97
N LEU A 70 -24.97 -4.98 -14.55
CA LEU A 70 -25.63 -6.18 -15.06
C LEU A 70 -24.89 -6.77 -16.27
N ASP A 71 -24.36 -5.93 -17.15
CA ASP A 71 -23.55 -6.39 -18.28
C ASP A 71 -22.24 -7.02 -17.81
N LEU A 72 -21.58 -6.42 -16.81
CA LEU A 72 -20.42 -7.01 -16.14
C LEU A 72 -20.72 -8.42 -15.60
N LEU A 73 -21.88 -8.62 -14.96
CA LEU A 73 -22.28 -9.95 -14.46
C LEU A 73 -22.58 -10.96 -15.57
N ARG A 74 -22.90 -10.50 -16.79
CA ARG A 74 -23.20 -11.34 -17.95
C ARG A 74 -21.96 -11.72 -18.73
N THR A 75 -21.05 -10.78 -18.94
CA THR A 75 -19.90 -10.91 -19.85
C THR A 75 -18.59 -11.12 -19.10
N GLY A 76 -18.51 -10.71 -17.83
CA GLY A 76 -17.27 -10.61 -17.07
C GLY A 76 -16.41 -9.39 -17.43
N GLY A 77 -16.79 -8.61 -18.44
CA GLY A 77 -16.09 -7.42 -18.88
C GLY A 77 -16.77 -6.14 -18.40
N LEU A 78 -15.98 -5.14 -18.01
CA LEU A 78 -16.48 -3.83 -17.62
C LEU A 78 -16.53 -2.89 -18.83
N HIS A 79 -17.75 -2.59 -19.32
CA HIS A 79 -17.96 -1.59 -20.39
C HIS A 79 -18.69 -0.36 -19.84
N VAL A 80 -17.95 0.70 -19.54
CA VAL A 80 -18.50 1.96 -19.01
C VAL A 80 -18.75 2.94 -20.15
N PRO A 81 -20.01 3.37 -20.39
CA PRO A 81 -20.31 4.40 -21.37
C PRO A 81 -19.66 5.75 -20.99
N PRO A 82 -19.22 6.58 -21.95
CA PRO A 82 -18.49 7.82 -21.66
C PRO A 82 -19.24 8.87 -20.81
N HIS A 83 -20.57 8.79 -20.75
CA HIS A 83 -21.41 9.70 -19.96
C HIS A 83 -21.56 9.27 -18.50
N VAL A 84 -21.26 8.01 -18.17
CA VAL A 84 -21.33 7.50 -16.80
C VAL A 84 -20.00 7.81 -16.13
N ALA A 85 -20.01 8.77 -15.20
CA ALA A 85 -18.81 9.10 -14.45
C ALA A 85 -18.42 7.95 -13.49
N ASP A 86 -17.13 7.66 -13.40
CA ASP A 86 -16.59 6.57 -12.59
C ASP A 86 -17.08 6.63 -11.13
N GLY A 87 -17.05 7.82 -10.50
CA GLY A 87 -17.53 7.99 -9.12
C GLY A 87 -19.01 7.65 -8.91
N VAL A 88 -19.87 7.82 -9.94
CA VAL A 88 -21.29 7.42 -9.87
C VAL A 88 -21.39 5.89 -9.92
N LEU A 89 -20.71 5.27 -10.88
CA LEU A 89 -20.67 3.81 -11.02
C LEU A 89 -20.12 3.14 -9.75
N CYS A 90 -19.09 3.71 -9.13
CA CYS A 90 -18.53 3.22 -7.87
C CYS A 90 -19.56 3.18 -6.74
N ARG A 91 -20.35 4.26 -6.59
CA ARG A 91 -21.38 4.35 -5.54
C ARG A 91 -22.48 3.33 -5.76
N GLU A 92 -22.89 3.12 -7.00
CA GLU A 92 -23.86 2.07 -7.33
C GLU A 92 -23.25 0.68 -7.11
N ALA A 93 -22.03 0.42 -7.57
CA ALA A 93 -21.35 -0.85 -7.36
C ALA A 93 -21.21 -1.19 -5.87
N LEU A 94 -20.91 -0.21 -5.02
CA LEU A 94 -20.88 -0.37 -3.57
C LEU A 94 -22.26 -0.75 -3.01
N TYR A 95 -23.34 -0.08 -3.45
CA TYR A 95 -24.71 -0.39 -3.03
C TYR A 95 -25.11 -1.84 -3.37
N TYR A 96 -24.73 -2.33 -4.55
CA TYR A 96 -25.03 -3.70 -4.97
C TYR A 96 -24.06 -4.75 -4.41
N GLY A 97 -22.97 -4.34 -3.73
CA GLY A 97 -21.90 -5.25 -3.28
C GLY A 97 -21.01 -5.77 -4.42
N LEU A 98 -20.91 -5.03 -5.54
CA LEU A 98 -20.19 -5.41 -6.75
C LEU A 98 -18.87 -4.65 -6.93
N LEU A 99 -18.47 -3.82 -5.98
CA LEU A 99 -17.32 -2.92 -6.14
C LEU A 99 -16.02 -3.68 -6.47
N ASP A 100 -15.73 -4.78 -5.77
CA ASP A 100 -14.51 -5.55 -5.99
C ASP A 100 -14.49 -6.22 -7.36
N ARG A 101 -15.66 -6.56 -7.91
CA ARG A 101 -15.78 -7.07 -9.28
C ARG A 101 -15.55 -6.00 -10.32
N VAL A 102 -16.05 -4.80 -10.07
CA VAL A 102 -15.77 -3.65 -10.94
C VAL A 102 -14.27 -3.37 -10.97
N ARG A 103 -13.59 -3.41 -9.80
CA ARG A 103 -12.14 -3.26 -9.70
C ARG A 103 -11.39 -4.37 -10.46
N ALA A 104 -11.71 -5.63 -10.18
CA ALA A 104 -11.08 -6.79 -10.82
C ALA A 104 -11.32 -6.86 -12.34
N ALA A 105 -12.42 -6.31 -12.84
CA ALA A 105 -12.68 -6.23 -14.28
C ALA A 105 -12.02 -5.00 -14.93
N ARG A 106 -11.70 -3.97 -14.15
CA ARG A 106 -11.03 -2.76 -14.64
C ARG A 106 -9.53 -2.97 -14.80
N TRP A 107 -8.90 -3.69 -13.88
CA TRP A 107 -7.47 -3.94 -13.89
C TRP A 107 -7.17 -5.42 -14.12
N GLY A 108 -6.17 -5.69 -14.94
CA GLY A 108 -5.57 -7.02 -15.00
C GLY A 108 -4.77 -7.31 -13.74
N PRO A 109 -4.32 -8.56 -13.55
CA PRO A 109 -3.37 -8.87 -12.49
C PRO A 109 -2.14 -7.96 -12.65
N PHE A 110 -1.62 -7.45 -11.53
CA PHE A 110 -0.43 -6.62 -11.55
C PHE A 110 0.74 -7.32 -12.25
N ASP A 111 1.30 -6.67 -13.24
CA ASP A 111 2.51 -7.11 -13.93
C ASP A 111 3.34 -5.90 -14.30
N GLY A 112 4.50 -5.77 -13.66
CA GLY A 112 5.45 -4.69 -13.85
C GLY A 112 5.90 -4.48 -15.29
N ASP A 113 5.91 -5.56 -16.10
CA ASP A 113 6.32 -5.51 -17.50
C ASP A 113 5.19 -5.04 -18.44
N ARG A 114 3.96 -4.92 -17.91
CA ARG A 114 2.77 -4.50 -18.65
C ARG A 114 2.15 -3.21 -18.10
N LEU A 115 2.75 -2.61 -17.08
CA LEU A 115 2.29 -1.36 -16.49
C LEU A 115 2.30 -0.23 -17.52
N ARG A 116 1.23 0.57 -17.51
CA ARG A 116 1.10 1.79 -18.31
C ARG A 116 0.67 2.95 -17.42
N LEU A 117 1.20 4.13 -17.72
CA LEU A 117 0.80 5.36 -17.03
C LEU A 117 -0.68 5.62 -17.31
N ALA A 118 -1.50 5.56 -16.27
CA ALA A 118 -2.94 5.75 -16.35
C ALA A 118 -3.36 7.18 -16.01
N ALA A 119 -2.70 7.80 -15.03
CA ALA A 119 -2.97 9.16 -14.59
C ALA A 119 -1.76 9.79 -13.89
N SER A 120 -1.72 11.13 -13.84
CA SER A 120 -0.81 11.92 -13.03
C SER A 120 -1.64 12.88 -12.18
N VAL A 121 -1.65 12.70 -10.86
CA VAL A 121 -2.44 13.48 -9.91
C VAL A 121 -1.55 14.58 -9.34
N ALA A 122 -1.88 15.85 -9.60
CA ALA A 122 -1.12 16.98 -9.07
C ALA A 122 -1.32 17.11 -7.54
N GLY A 123 -0.23 17.33 -6.81
CA GLY A 123 -0.31 17.56 -5.37
C GLY A 123 -0.69 19.01 -5.07
N SER A 124 -1.86 19.23 -4.47
CA SER A 124 -2.33 20.59 -4.13
C SER A 124 -1.81 21.12 -2.77
N ALA A 125 -0.68 20.61 -2.26
CA ALA A 125 -0.20 20.89 -0.90
C ALA A 125 1.10 21.70 -0.86
N ALA A 126 1.22 22.57 0.13
CA ALA A 126 2.48 23.26 0.44
C ALA A 126 3.43 22.33 1.21
N GLY A 127 4.67 22.21 0.73
CA GLY A 127 5.75 21.40 1.31
C GLY A 127 5.94 20.06 0.61
N ASP A 128 7.16 19.52 0.69
CA ASP A 128 7.55 18.33 -0.06
C ASP A 128 6.89 17.05 0.48
N GLY A 129 6.52 16.17 -0.44
CA GLY A 129 5.91 14.88 -0.17
C GLY A 129 6.92 13.92 0.44
N THR A 130 6.58 13.36 1.60
CA THR A 130 7.48 12.50 2.37
C THR A 130 7.33 11.03 2.03
N ALA A 131 6.09 10.58 1.75
CA ALA A 131 5.80 9.19 1.45
C ALA A 131 4.51 9.02 0.66
N VAL A 132 4.46 8.00 -0.20
CA VAL A 132 3.23 7.53 -0.85
C VAL A 132 2.94 6.09 -0.46
N ARG A 133 1.69 5.75 -0.17
CA ARG A 133 1.31 4.39 0.22
C ARG A 133 0.09 3.95 -0.54
N ALA A 134 0.20 2.81 -1.22
CA ALA A 134 -0.91 2.16 -1.89
C ALA A 134 -1.84 1.52 -0.86
N ALA A 135 -3.15 1.65 -1.08
CA ALA A 135 -4.18 0.91 -0.37
C ALA A 135 -4.48 -0.40 -1.12
N ALA A 136 -4.94 -1.41 -0.40
CA ALA A 136 -5.33 -2.70 -0.99
C ALA A 136 -6.50 -2.57 -1.98
N ASP A 137 -7.34 -1.55 -1.78
CA ASP A 137 -8.54 -1.27 -2.57
C ASP A 137 -8.23 -0.55 -3.90
N GLY A 138 -6.94 -0.36 -4.18
CA GLY A 138 -6.40 0.40 -5.29
C GLY A 138 -6.12 1.85 -4.93
N GLY A 139 -6.73 2.46 -3.92
CA GLY A 139 -6.47 3.86 -3.56
C GLY A 139 -5.03 4.13 -3.14
N PHE A 140 -4.73 5.36 -2.74
CA PHE A 140 -3.42 5.69 -2.18
C PHE A 140 -3.51 6.86 -1.20
N CYS A 141 -2.48 7.05 -0.39
CA CYS A 141 -2.31 8.29 0.36
C CYS A 141 -0.94 8.89 0.14
N VAL A 142 -0.85 10.22 0.32
CA VAL A 142 0.40 10.98 0.29
C VAL A 142 0.57 11.66 1.64
N ALA A 143 1.66 11.33 2.33
CA ALA A 143 2.12 12.08 3.49
C ALA A 143 2.95 13.26 3.01
N HIS A 144 2.64 14.46 3.53
CA HIS A 144 3.36 15.68 3.19
C HIS A 144 3.26 16.67 4.35
N GLY A 145 4.37 17.30 4.74
CA GLY A 145 4.38 18.24 5.86
C GLY A 145 3.63 17.70 7.08
N GLY A 146 2.57 18.38 7.54
CA GLY A 146 1.74 17.97 8.67
C GLY A 146 0.38 17.32 8.33
N ALA A 147 0.26 16.73 7.15
CA ALA A 147 -1.00 16.16 6.65
C ALA A 147 -0.77 14.84 5.91
N VAL A 148 -1.80 14.01 5.87
CA VAL A 148 -1.89 12.85 4.99
C VAL A 148 -3.15 12.98 4.15
N ARG A 149 -2.99 13.10 2.83
CA ARG A 149 -4.10 13.14 1.89
C ARG A 149 -4.41 11.74 1.40
N VAL A 150 -5.68 11.42 1.32
CA VAL A 150 -6.18 10.09 1.01
C VAL A 150 -6.98 10.17 -0.27
N TYR A 151 -6.66 9.33 -1.24
CA TYR A 151 -7.35 9.25 -2.52
C TYR A 151 -8.00 7.88 -2.62
N ASN A 152 -9.27 7.87 -3.02
CA ASN A 152 -9.94 6.62 -3.31
C ASN A 152 -9.40 6.00 -4.61
N TRP A 153 -9.91 4.83 -4.94
CA TRP A 153 -9.43 4.09 -6.10
C TRP A 153 -9.73 4.75 -7.45
N VAL A 154 -10.63 5.74 -7.52
CA VAL A 154 -10.89 6.56 -8.72
C VAL A 154 -10.17 7.91 -8.69
N MET A 155 -9.20 8.08 -7.79
CA MET A 155 -8.37 9.29 -7.62
C MET A 155 -9.11 10.52 -7.11
N GLU A 156 -10.27 10.34 -6.49
CA GLU A 156 -10.95 11.42 -5.79
C GLU A 156 -10.36 11.58 -4.39
N GLU A 157 -9.97 12.80 -4.05
CA GLU A 157 -9.47 13.16 -2.73
C GLU A 157 -10.58 13.05 -1.67
N ARG A 158 -10.27 12.32 -0.60
CA ARG A 158 -11.06 12.24 0.63
C ARG A 158 -10.57 13.27 1.65
N ARG A 159 -11.27 13.35 2.78
CA ARG A 159 -10.86 14.25 3.87
C ARG A 159 -9.42 13.96 4.31
N ALA A 160 -8.58 14.99 4.27
CA ALA A 160 -7.20 14.90 4.75
C ALA A 160 -7.15 14.59 6.26
N VAL A 161 -6.12 13.84 6.63
CA VAL A 161 -5.86 13.38 7.99
C VAL A 161 -4.72 14.21 8.59
N HIS A 162 -4.86 14.60 9.86
CA HIS A 162 -3.86 15.36 10.59
C HIS A 162 -3.68 14.78 11.99
N LEU A 163 -2.42 14.50 12.36
CA LEU A 163 -2.06 14.13 13.73
C LEU A 163 -1.37 15.32 14.40
N ASP A 164 -2.15 16.11 15.16
CA ASP A 164 -1.69 17.31 15.87
C ASP A 164 -0.98 18.35 14.95
N HIS A 165 -1.23 18.28 13.63
CA HIS A 165 -0.49 18.96 12.57
C HIS A 165 1.04 18.74 12.62
N ALA A 166 1.51 17.73 13.33
CA ALA A 166 2.92 17.39 13.44
C ALA A 166 3.46 16.86 12.09
N PRO A 167 4.73 17.14 11.75
CA PRO A 167 5.32 16.63 10.52
C PRO A 167 5.19 15.11 10.42
N VAL A 168 4.65 14.60 9.32
CA VAL A 168 4.43 13.18 9.08
C VAL A 168 5.70 12.57 8.52
N ASN A 169 6.22 11.54 9.18
CA ASN A 169 7.39 10.81 8.74
C ASN A 169 7.00 9.66 7.80
N ASP A 170 5.90 8.96 8.12
CA ASP A 170 5.43 7.82 7.34
C ASP A 170 3.92 7.59 7.53
N ALA A 171 3.33 6.81 6.63
CA ALA A 171 1.96 6.31 6.72
C ALA A 171 1.92 4.84 6.30
N ALA A 172 0.85 4.12 6.64
CA ALA A 172 0.62 2.76 6.17
C ALA A 172 -0.87 2.41 6.23
N TYR A 173 -1.38 1.71 5.21
CA TYR A 173 -2.70 1.10 5.30
C TYR A 173 -2.60 -0.22 6.04
N LEU A 174 -3.29 -0.32 7.17
CA LEU A 174 -3.45 -1.58 7.89
C LEU A 174 -4.46 -2.49 7.16
N ASP A 175 -5.52 -1.86 6.67
CA ASP A 175 -6.60 -2.46 5.88
C ASP A 175 -7.25 -1.36 5.01
N GLU A 176 -8.28 -1.70 4.22
CA GLU A 176 -8.97 -0.74 3.34
C GLU A 176 -9.65 0.43 4.10
N ALA A 177 -9.97 0.23 5.37
CA ALA A 177 -10.69 1.18 6.21
C ALA A 177 -9.79 1.92 7.21
N THR A 178 -8.57 1.45 7.47
CA THR A 178 -7.70 1.91 8.56
C THR A 178 -6.35 2.39 8.02
N LEU A 179 -6.09 3.68 8.21
CA LEU A 179 -4.84 4.35 7.87
C LEU A 179 -4.03 4.64 9.13
N LEU A 180 -2.79 4.16 9.19
CA LEU A 180 -1.81 4.49 10.21
C LEU A 180 -1.00 5.71 9.78
N VAL A 181 -0.76 6.62 10.72
CA VAL A 181 0.05 7.83 10.52
C VAL A 181 1.11 7.92 11.61
N ALA A 182 2.37 8.03 11.20
CA ALA A 182 3.53 8.27 12.06
C ALA A 182 3.94 9.73 11.96
N ALA A 183 3.72 10.51 13.03
CA ALA A 183 4.07 11.92 13.06
C ALA A 183 5.15 12.24 14.10
N ARG A 184 6.12 13.05 13.69
CA ARG A 184 7.28 13.48 14.47
C ARG A 184 6.86 14.24 15.73
N GLU A 185 7.50 13.92 16.84
CA GLU A 185 7.30 14.70 18.07
C GLU A 185 7.84 16.12 17.90
N ARG A 186 7.02 17.13 18.23
CA ARG A 186 7.49 18.53 18.23
C ARG A 186 8.23 18.86 19.54
N PRO A 187 9.40 19.50 19.49
CA PRO A 187 10.10 19.96 20.69
C PRO A 187 9.19 20.78 21.61
N GLY A 188 9.20 20.46 22.91
CA GLY A 188 8.41 21.17 23.92
C GLY A 188 6.90 20.90 23.95
N ARG A 189 6.35 20.12 23.01
CA ARG A 189 4.96 19.63 23.05
C ARG A 189 4.94 18.11 23.17
N ARG A 190 3.85 17.55 23.72
CA ARG A 190 3.61 16.08 23.76
C ARG A 190 2.76 15.64 22.57
N ASP A 191 2.96 16.31 21.43
CA ASP A 191 2.19 16.14 20.19
C ASP A 191 3.00 15.24 19.24
N GLY A 192 2.33 14.36 18.49
CA GLY A 192 2.96 13.35 17.62
C GLY A 192 2.81 11.90 18.11
N GLY A 193 3.60 10.99 17.55
CA GLY A 193 3.48 9.55 17.77
C GLY A 193 2.76 8.85 16.62
N VAL A 194 2.18 7.68 16.90
CA VAL A 194 1.45 6.89 15.90
C VAL A 194 -0.05 6.92 16.21
N ALA A 195 -0.86 7.05 15.17
CA ALA A 195 -2.32 7.00 15.29
C ALA A 195 -2.96 6.28 14.11
N ALA A 196 -4.10 5.64 14.37
CA ALA A 196 -4.97 5.03 13.37
C ALA A 196 -6.16 5.96 13.08
N PHE A 197 -6.49 6.11 11.81
CA PHE A 197 -7.61 6.91 11.31
C PHE A 197 -8.48 6.07 10.38
N SER A 198 -9.75 6.45 10.24
CA SER A 198 -10.56 5.91 9.15
C SER A 198 -10.07 6.46 7.81
N ALA A 199 -9.69 5.59 6.88
CA ALA A 199 -9.36 5.94 5.51
C ALA A 199 -10.59 6.47 4.72
N LEU A 200 -11.80 6.27 5.23
CA LEU A 200 -13.04 6.79 4.63
C LEU A 200 -13.40 8.17 5.16
N THR A 201 -13.46 8.35 6.48
CA THR A 201 -13.98 9.60 7.07
C THR A 201 -12.89 10.55 7.56
N GLY A 202 -11.65 10.06 7.68
CA GLY A 202 -10.53 10.78 8.28
C GLY A 202 -10.59 10.89 9.81
N ASP A 203 -11.55 10.22 10.46
CA ASP A 203 -11.71 10.31 11.91
C ASP A 203 -10.69 9.45 12.66
N LEU A 204 -10.19 9.97 13.78
CA LEU A 204 -9.23 9.27 14.65
C LEU A 204 -9.90 8.05 15.30
N ARG A 205 -9.29 6.88 15.13
CA ARG A 205 -9.70 5.61 15.77
C ARG A 205 -8.91 5.33 17.04
N HIS A 206 -7.58 5.28 16.92
CA HIS A 206 -6.68 4.96 18.03
C HIS A 206 -5.47 5.88 18.04
N ARG A 207 -4.93 6.14 19.23
CA ARG A 207 -3.60 6.74 19.40
C ARG A 207 -2.73 5.74 20.14
N PHE A 208 -1.66 5.30 19.49
CA PHE A 208 -0.74 4.30 20.02
C PHE A 208 0.27 5.00 20.94
N ARG A 209 0.18 4.67 22.24
CA ARG A 209 1.02 5.27 23.28
C ARG A 209 2.12 4.29 23.67
N VAL A 210 3.33 4.80 23.92
CA VAL A 210 4.40 4.05 24.59
C VAL A 210 4.36 4.38 26.07
N ALA A 211 4.38 3.35 26.91
CA ALA A 211 4.57 3.45 28.34
C ALA A 211 5.92 2.81 28.74
N HIS A 212 6.71 3.55 29.49
CA HIS A 212 7.96 3.08 30.09
C HIS A 212 7.89 3.31 31.60
N ASP A 213 8.21 2.29 32.41
CA ASP A 213 8.07 2.31 33.87
C ASP A 213 6.71 2.86 34.34
N ARG A 214 5.63 2.45 33.65
CA ARG A 214 4.24 2.88 33.88
C ARG A 214 3.94 4.36 33.57
N HIS A 215 4.87 5.08 32.97
CA HIS A 215 4.69 6.47 32.54
C HIS A 215 4.54 6.53 31.02
N VAL A 216 3.51 7.22 30.54
CA VAL A 216 3.33 7.49 29.11
C VAL A 216 4.43 8.45 28.65
N ARG A 217 5.12 8.07 27.57
CA ARG A 217 6.22 8.81 26.98
C ARG A 217 5.85 9.23 25.57
N SER A 218 6.32 10.42 25.20
CA SER A 218 6.28 10.87 23.82
C SER A 218 7.49 10.33 23.07
N PHE A 219 7.31 10.07 21.78
CA PHE A 219 8.34 9.51 20.92
C PHE A 219 8.16 10.03 19.50
N THR A 220 9.25 10.02 18.73
CA THR A 220 9.21 10.27 17.29
C THR A 220 9.22 8.94 16.56
N PRO A 221 8.15 8.57 15.84
CA PRO A 221 8.14 7.40 15.00
C PRO A 221 8.83 7.64 13.66
N GLY A 222 9.66 6.72 13.19
CA GLY A 222 10.35 6.82 11.90
C GLY A 222 9.60 6.09 10.78
N ALA A 223 9.46 4.77 10.93
CA ALA A 223 8.86 3.88 9.94
C ALA A 223 7.80 2.97 10.58
N LEU A 224 6.86 2.51 9.76
CA LEU A 224 5.76 1.65 10.18
C LEU A 224 5.83 0.27 9.51
N ALA A 225 5.38 -0.75 10.23
CA ALA A 225 5.09 -2.08 9.69
C ALA A 225 3.95 -2.72 10.49
N PHE A 226 3.39 -3.80 9.97
CA PHE A 226 2.37 -4.59 10.65
C PHE A 226 2.48 -6.06 10.26
N ASP A 227 2.03 -6.95 11.13
CA ASP A 227 1.97 -8.39 10.85
C ASP A 227 0.56 -8.82 10.40
N ASN A 228 0.45 -10.09 10.01
CA ASN A 228 -0.83 -10.73 9.69
C ASN A 228 -1.70 -11.06 10.92
N ARG A 229 -1.24 -10.75 12.14
CA ARG A 229 -1.92 -11.03 13.43
C ARG A 229 -2.37 -9.76 14.13
N CYS A 230 -2.60 -8.68 13.40
CA CYS A 230 -3.11 -7.42 13.96
C CYS A 230 -2.12 -6.69 14.88
N LYS A 231 -0.80 -6.89 14.73
CA LYS A 231 0.21 -6.08 15.44
C LYS A 231 0.74 -4.96 14.57
N VAL A 232 0.82 -3.78 15.15
CA VAL A 232 1.47 -2.59 14.57
C VAL A 232 2.85 -2.44 15.19
N PHE A 233 3.84 -2.18 14.34
CA PHE A 233 5.22 -1.92 14.73
C PHE A 233 5.61 -0.51 14.28
N ALA A 234 6.34 0.21 15.13
CA ALA A 234 6.92 1.50 14.77
C ALA A 234 8.31 1.65 15.37
N SER A 235 9.24 2.21 14.61
CA SER A 235 10.50 2.66 15.20
C SER A 235 10.21 3.80 16.16
N CYS A 236 10.88 3.81 17.31
CA CYS A 236 10.60 4.75 18.38
C CYS A 236 11.89 5.44 18.80
N LYS A 237 11.98 6.74 18.51
CA LYS A 237 13.04 7.62 19.00
C LYS A 237 12.52 8.44 20.18
N GLY A 238 12.85 8.01 21.39
CA GLY A 238 12.52 8.72 22.64
C GLY A 238 13.54 9.80 23.04
N ARG A 239 13.25 10.54 24.11
CA ARG A 239 14.13 11.60 24.66
C ARG A 239 15.00 11.15 25.83
N PHE A 240 14.63 10.07 26.50
CA PHE A 240 15.23 9.62 27.76
C PHE A 240 15.71 8.16 27.66
N ASN A 241 16.45 7.82 26.61
CA ASN A 241 17.01 6.48 26.32
C ASN A 241 16.01 5.40 25.88
N GLU A 242 14.76 5.76 25.63
CA GLU A 242 13.74 4.86 25.06
C GLU A 242 13.92 4.80 23.53
N TYR A 243 14.92 4.04 23.08
CA TYR A 243 15.17 3.76 21.67
C TYR A 243 14.81 2.31 21.37
N GLY A 244 14.09 2.06 20.29
CA GLY A 244 13.67 0.71 19.97
C GLY A 244 12.49 0.62 19.01
N ILE A 245 11.80 -0.50 19.04
CA ILE A 245 10.57 -0.76 18.27
C ILE A 245 9.40 -0.93 19.24
N GLY A 246 8.40 -0.07 19.12
CA GLY A 246 7.13 -0.23 19.82
C GLY A 246 6.23 -1.24 19.10
N VAL A 247 5.45 -2.00 19.88
CA VAL A 247 4.50 -2.99 19.37
C VAL A 247 3.14 -2.77 20.01
N TRP A 248 2.10 -2.67 19.19
CA TRP A 248 0.73 -2.48 19.63
C TRP A 248 -0.22 -3.47 18.98
N ASP A 249 -1.30 -3.79 19.67
CA ASP A 249 -2.44 -4.46 19.07
C ASP A 249 -3.29 -3.42 18.31
N CYS A 250 -3.60 -3.72 17.05
CA CYS A 250 -4.26 -2.76 16.16
C CYS A 250 -5.75 -2.58 16.48
N ASN A 251 -6.38 -3.55 17.15
CA ASN A 251 -7.81 -3.55 17.46
C ASN A 251 -8.10 -2.74 18.73
N THR A 252 -7.24 -2.88 19.73
CA THR A 252 -7.37 -2.22 21.03
C THR A 252 -6.59 -0.89 21.07
N GLY A 253 -5.51 -0.79 20.30
CA GLY A 253 -4.54 0.30 20.38
C GLY A 253 -3.61 0.21 21.60
N GLU A 254 -3.70 -0.88 22.38
CA GLU A 254 -2.89 -1.08 23.57
C GLU A 254 -1.47 -1.52 23.20
N GLN A 255 -0.51 -1.09 24.00
CA GLN A 255 0.88 -1.52 23.85
C GLN A 255 0.99 -2.99 24.23
N ALA A 256 1.33 -3.81 23.24
CA ALA A 256 1.56 -5.24 23.43
C ALA A 256 3.00 -5.50 23.87
N ASP A 257 3.96 -4.72 23.35
CA ASP A 257 5.38 -4.92 23.64
C ASP A 257 6.25 -3.68 23.32
N PHE A 258 7.52 -3.73 23.72
CA PHE A 258 8.56 -2.81 23.29
C PHE A 258 9.91 -3.55 23.20
N PHE A 259 10.55 -3.49 22.04
CA PHE A 259 11.88 -4.06 21.82
C PHE A 259 12.93 -2.94 21.95
N TYR A 260 13.66 -2.93 23.05
CA TYR A 260 14.71 -1.94 23.28
C TYR A 260 15.90 -2.19 22.37
N GLU A 261 16.48 -1.10 21.87
CA GLU A 261 17.69 -1.11 21.06
C GLU A 261 18.88 -1.73 21.81
N PRO A 262 19.44 -2.84 21.31
CA PRO A 262 20.69 -3.38 21.83
C PRO A 262 21.89 -2.50 21.42
N PRO A 263 23.02 -2.55 22.14
CA PRO A 263 24.24 -1.85 21.75
C PRO A 263 24.68 -2.21 20.32
N GLY A 264 24.92 -1.21 19.48
CA GLY A 264 25.34 -1.39 18.09
C GLY A 264 24.20 -1.53 17.08
N CYS A 265 22.94 -1.43 17.52
CA CYS A 265 21.78 -1.28 16.64
C CYS A 265 21.31 0.19 16.60
N ALA A 266 20.53 0.56 15.60
CA ALA A 266 19.91 1.89 15.45
C ALA A 266 18.38 1.79 15.25
N LEU A 267 17.74 0.90 16.01
CA LEU A 267 16.31 0.55 15.84
C LEU A 267 15.38 1.76 16.00
N GLY A 268 15.70 2.68 16.91
CA GLY A 268 14.87 3.89 17.12
C GLY A 268 14.90 4.85 15.94
N ASP A 269 15.99 4.84 15.17
CA ASP A 269 16.22 5.69 13.99
C ASP A 269 15.86 5.00 12.67
N ALA A 270 15.36 3.75 12.73
CA ALA A 270 15.00 3.00 11.55
C ALA A 270 13.95 3.73 10.70
N ASP A 271 14.24 3.82 9.40
CA ASP A 271 13.45 4.47 8.37
C ASP A 271 12.84 3.49 7.37
N LYS A 272 13.11 2.20 7.55
CA LYS A 272 12.33 1.13 6.93
C LYS A 272 12.08 0.02 7.92
N LEU A 273 10.80 -0.30 8.11
CA LEU A 273 10.36 -1.52 8.75
C LEU A 273 9.65 -2.41 7.73
N GLN A 274 9.81 -3.73 7.83
CA GLN A 274 9.09 -4.70 7.02
C GLN A 274 8.89 -5.98 7.82
N TRP A 275 7.66 -6.46 7.90
CA TRP A 275 7.36 -7.76 8.50
C TRP A 275 7.64 -8.89 7.50
N LEU A 276 8.27 -9.97 7.97
CA LEU A 276 8.60 -11.14 7.17
C LEU A 276 7.78 -12.32 7.67
N ASP A 277 6.71 -12.67 6.96
CA ASP A 277 5.80 -13.76 7.36
C ASP A 277 6.50 -15.12 7.41
N ALA A 278 7.37 -15.39 6.42
CA ALA A 278 8.07 -16.67 6.28
C ALA A 278 8.92 -17.04 7.52
N THR A 279 9.50 -16.04 8.18
CA THR A 279 10.35 -16.21 9.37
C THR A 279 9.68 -15.74 10.65
N SER A 280 8.54 -15.04 10.55
CA SER A 280 7.87 -14.33 11.66
C SER A 280 8.82 -13.37 12.37
N THR A 281 9.60 -12.61 11.60
CA THR A 281 10.56 -11.62 12.11
C THR A 281 10.29 -10.25 11.50
N LEU A 282 10.68 -9.20 12.21
CA LEU A 282 10.64 -7.84 11.70
C LEU A 282 12.01 -7.41 11.20
N MET A 283 12.11 -6.98 9.95
CA MET A 283 13.27 -6.26 9.47
C MET A 283 13.19 -4.80 9.90
N ALA A 284 14.27 -4.31 10.51
CA ALA A 284 14.49 -2.91 10.79
C ALA A 284 15.77 -2.46 10.09
N ALA A 285 15.63 -1.45 9.22
CA ALA A 285 16.72 -0.88 8.43
C ALA A 285 16.88 0.60 8.76
N THR A 286 18.13 1.02 8.94
CA THR A 286 18.55 2.41 9.14
C THR A 286 19.65 2.70 8.13
N MET A 287 19.38 3.61 7.20
CA MET A 287 20.22 3.78 6.01
C MET A 287 20.91 5.14 5.94
N PHE A 288 22.03 5.20 5.25
CA PHE A 288 22.65 6.45 4.86
C PHE A 288 21.68 7.27 3.97
N PRO A 289 21.61 8.61 4.10
CA PRO A 289 22.43 9.50 4.94
C PRO A 289 21.85 9.78 6.33
N ARG A 290 20.80 9.07 6.77
CA ARG A 290 20.19 9.33 8.09
C ARG A 290 21.20 9.12 9.22
N THR A 291 22.05 8.13 9.03
CA THR A 291 23.20 7.80 9.87
C THR A 291 24.46 7.72 9.00
N ASP A 292 25.64 7.88 9.61
CA ASP A 292 26.94 7.77 8.91
C ASP A 292 27.22 6.35 8.38
N SER A 293 26.42 5.37 8.79
CA SER A 293 26.56 3.96 8.44
C SER A 293 25.20 3.30 8.32
N SER A 294 25.13 2.25 7.52
CA SER A 294 23.91 1.49 7.25
C SER A 294 23.83 0.29 8.19
N PHE A 295 22.64 0.06 8.75
CA PHE A 295 22.37 -1.07 9.64
C PHE A 295 21.08 -1.77 9.22
N ILE A 296 21.10 -3.09 9.19
CA ILE A 296 19.92 -3.92 8.99
C ILE A 296 19.88 -4.96 10.11
N SER A 297 18.74 -5.10 10.77
CA SER A 297 18.51 -6.10 11.82
C SER A 297 17.21 -6.86 11.58
N LEU A 298 17.22 -8.18 11.81
CA LEU A 298 16.01 -9.00 11.88
C LEU A 298 15.71 -9.28 13.35
N LEU A 299 14.56 -8.79 13.82
CA LEU A 299 14.10 -8.90 15.18
C LEU A 299 13.11 -10.05 15.30
N ASP A 300 13.33 -10.92 16.28
CA ASP A 300 12.43 -12.00 16.64
C ASP A 300 11.77 -11.66 17.98
N PHE A 301 10.44 -11.54 17.99
CA PHE A 301 9.64 -11.17 19.15
C PHE A 301 9.13 -12.37 19.97
N ARG A 302 9.57 -13.60 19.65
CA ARG A 302 9.26 -14.81 20.43
C ARG A 302 10.06 -14.82 21.76
N ASP A 303 9.90 -15.87 22.56
CA ASP A 303 10.24 -15.98 24.00
C ASP A 303 11.48 -15.24 24.54
N LYS A 304 12.55 -15.09 23.76
CA LYS A 304 13.80 -14.45 24.22
C LYS A 304 14.04 -13.03 23.71
N LYS A 305 13.19 -12.50 22.81
CA LYS A 305 13.37 -11.21 22.12
C LYS A 305 14.82 -10.94 21.74
N ASN A 306 15.23 -11.46 20.59
CA ASN A 306 16.61 -11.34 20.15
C ASN A 306 16.71 -10.76 18.74
N VAL A 307 17.90 -10.26 18.44
CA VAL A 307 18.32 -9.97 17.08
C VAL A 307 18.72 -11.30 16.47
N ALA A 308 17.86 -11.84 15.60
CA ALA A 308 18.06 -13.12 14.93
C ALA A 308 19.18 -13.04 13.87
N TRP A 309 19.35 -11.85 13.27
CA TRP A 309 20.35 -11.57 12.26
C TRP A 309 20.63 -10.06 12.19
N SER A 310 21.86 -9.68 11.86
CA SER A 310 22.23 -8.27 11.66
C SER A 310 23.32 -8.11 10.62
N TRP A 311 23.31 -6.96 9.94
CA TRP A 311 24.34 -6.53 9.00
C TRP A 311 24.63 -5.04 9.15
N SER A 312 25.88 -4.65 8.91
CA SER A 312 26.32 -3.26 8.85
C SER A 312 27.41 -3.08 7.79
N ASP A 313 27.50 -1.89 7.20
CA ASP A 313 28.61 -1.51 6.31
C ASP A 313 29.87 -1.06 7.08
N VAL A 314 29.79 -0.87 8.41
CA VAL A 314 30.92 -0.53 9.28
C VAL A 314 31.98 -1.63 9.26
N GLY A 315 33.23 -1.26 8.93
CA GLY A 315 34.37 -2.18 8.95
C GLY A 315 34.59 -2.97 7.65
N THR A 316 33.85 -2.66 6.58
CA THR A 316 34.12 -3.21 5.24
C THR A 316 35.48 -2.68 4.72
N PRO A 317 36.42 -3.53 4.25
CA PRO A 317 37.74 -3.07 3.80
C PRO A 317 37.66 -2.07 2.64
N ALA A 318 38.37 -0.95 2.77
CA ALA A 318 38.39 0.20 1.85
C ALA A 318 38.75 -0.12 0.36
N SER A 319 39.11 -1.37 0.03
CA SER A 319 39.40 -1.81 -1.34
C SER A 319 38.16 -2.23 -2.13
N LEU A 320 37.02 -2.45 -1.46
CA LEU A 320 35.70 -2.50 -2.08
C LEU A 320 35.17 -1.08 -1.95
N GLU A 321 35.11 -0.32 -3.05
CA GLU A 321 34.59 1.06 -3.09
C GLU A 321 33.47 1.27 -2.07
N ASP A 322 33.58 2.31 -1.23
CA ASP A 322 32.67 2.65 -0.12
C ASP A 322 31.21 2.76 -0.60
N LYS A 323 30.54 1.63 -0.81
CA LYS A 323 29.16 1.54 -1.30
C LYS A 323 28.23 1.60 -0.09
N HIS A 324 27.76 2.80 0.22
CA HIS A 324 26.72 3.04 1.21
C HIS A 324 25.38 2.51 0.68
N VAL A 325 24.71 1.69 1.49
CA VAL A 325 23.35 1.25 1.18
C VAL A 325 22.39 2.38 1.49
N LEU A 326 21.54 2.72 0.52
CA LEU A 326 20.56 3.80 0.61
C LEU A 326 19.15 3.29 0.90
N HIS A 327 18.86 2.04 0.51
CA HIS A 327 17.56 1.42 0.78
C HIS A 327 17.70 -0.11 0.76
N ALA A 328 16.85 -0.78 1.53
CA ALA A 328 16.78 -2.23 1.59
C ALA A 328 15.34 -2.72 1.69
N ILE A 329 15.07 -3.88 1.10
CA ILE A 329 13.81 -4.61 1.23
C ILE A 329 14.09 -6.09 1.44
N ALA A 330 13.21 -6.75 2.19
CA ALA A 330 13.15 -8.20 2.19
C ALA A 330 12.44 -8.69 0.94
N MET A 331 13.02 -9.72 0.31
CA MET A 331 12.43 -10.40 -0.84
C MET A 331 11.31 -11.33 -0.37
N GLU A 332 10.33 -11.58 -1.25
CA GLU A 332 9.18 -12.45 -0.95
C GLU A 332 9.58 -13.92 -0.68
N ASP A 333 10.78 -14.33 -1.08
CA ASP A 333 11.33 -15.65 -0.77
C ASP A 333 11.61 -15.86 0.74
N GLY A 334 11.63 -14.78 1.52
CA GLY A 334 11.92 -14.78 2.96
C GLY A 334 13.33 -15.28 3.30
N ARG A 335 14.26 -15.23 2.35
CA ARG A 335 15.62 -15.79 2.46
C ARG A 335 16.70 -14.81 2.02
N SER A 336 16.33 -13.76 1.31
CA SER A 336 17.27 -12.74 0.87
C SER A 336 16.73 -11.32 1.08
N LEU A 337 17.66 -10.38 1.23
CA LEU A 337 17.38 -8.95 1.18
C LEU A 337 17.99 -8.38 -0.09
N CYS A 338 17.26 -7.48 -0.76
CA CYS A 338 17.81 -6.66 -1.82
C CYS A 338 18.17 -5.28 -1.25
N VAL A 339 19.35 -4.79 -1.63
CA VAL A 339 19.87 -3.48 -1.25
C VAL A 339 20.27 -2.69 -2.49
N ILE A 340 20.20 -1.37 -2.41
CA ILE A 340 20.67 -0.45 -3.46
C ILE A 340 21.64 0.57 -2.87
N ASN A 341 22.72 0.89 -3.59
CA ASN A 341 23.74 1.84 -3.14
C ASN A 341 23.63 3.23 -3.78
N GLN A 342 24.55 4.14 -3.43
CA GLN A 342 24.60 5.49 -4.01
C GLN A 342 24.98 5.60 -5.48
N TYR A 343 25.34 4.49 -6.11
CA TYR A 343 25.63 4.36 -7.53
C TYR A 343 24.52 3.64 -8.29
N ASP A 344 23.38 3.40 -7.62
CA ASP A 344 22.25 2.66 -8.14
C ASP A 344 22.58 1.19 -8.46
N ASP A 345 23.63 0.58 -7.87
CA ASP A 345 23.86 -0.86 -8.02
C ASP A 345 22.94 -1.65 -7.09
N LEU A 346 22.38 -2.74 -7.60
CA LEU A 346 21.64 -3.70 -6.80
C LEU A 346 22.59 -4.73 -6.16
N GLY A 347 22.36 -5.02 -4.89
CA GLY A 347 23.07 -6.02 -4.10
C GLY A 347 22.10 -6.96 -3.39
N PHE A 348 22.58 -8.16 -3.06
CA PHE A 348 21.79 -9.17 -2.36
C PHE A 348 22.53 -9.68 -1.12
N LEU A 349 21.79 -9.83 -0.03
CA LEU A 349 22.22 -10.41 1.24
C LEU A 349 21.43 -11.69 1.50
N ASP A 350 22.10 -12.78 1.89
CA ASP A 350 21.43 -14.03 2.32
C ASP A 350 21.30 -14.03 3.84
N ILE A 351 20.07 -14.00 4.35
CA ILE A 351 19.81 -13.92 5.79
C ILE A 351 20.00 -15.25 6.53
N ARG A 352 20.22 -16.35 5.79
CA ARG A 352 20.53 -17.67 6.36
C ARG A 352 22.03 -17.88 6.57
N SER A 353 22.86 -17.02 5.99
CA SER A 353 24.30 -17.08 6.19
C SER A 353 24.61 -16.82 7.66
N SER A 354 25.30 -17.75 8.31
CA SER A 354 25.63 -17.72 9.74
C SER A 354 26.65 -16.65 10.15
N GLY A 355 27.15 -15.88 9.17
CA GLY A 355 27.87 -14.62 9.37
C GLY A 355 27.32 -13.54 8.46
N ALA A 356 27.54 -12.27 8.82
CA ALA A 356 27.24 -11.10 7.99
C ALA A 356 28.07 -11.19 6.69
N GLY A 357 27.59 -11.96 5.72
CA GLY A 357 28.20 -12.09 4.41
C GLY A 357 28.21 -10.73 3.74
N GLY A 358 29.28 -10.43 3.01
CA GLY A 358 29.36 -9.21 2.21
C GLY A 358 28.22 -9.15 1.19
N VAL A 359 27.77 -7.93 0.89
CA VAL A 359 26.75 -7.70 -0.14
C VAL A 359 27.24 -8.25 -1.48
N ARG A 360 26.46 -9.13 -2.11
CA ARG A 360 26.74 -9.59 -3.47
C ARG A 360 26.20 -8.58 -4.47
N TRP A 361 27.03 -7.59 -4.82
CA TRP A 361 26.71 -6.58 -5.84
C TRP A 361 26.60 -7.17 -7.23
N ARG A 362 25.57 -6.78 -7.99
CA ARG A 362 25.40 -7.15 -9.40
C ARG A 362 25.91 -6.02 -10.29
N SER A 363 27.08 -6.20 -10.91
CA SER A 363 27.73 -5.19 -11.79
C SER A 363 26.98 -4.90 -13.11
N ARG A 364 25.92 -5.65 -13.46
CA ARG A 364 25.19 -5.51 -14.74
C ARG A 364 23.89 -4.70 -14.65
N SER A 365 23.48 -4.24 -13.48
CA SER A 365 22.37 -3.28 -13.36
C SER A 365 22.87 -1.88 -13.72
N LYS A 366 23.21 -1.65 -14.99
CA LYS A 366 23.41 -0.30 -15.52
C LYS A 366 22.05 0.41 -15.57
N LEU A 367 21.51 0.71 -14.38
CA LEU A 367 20.50 1.72 -14.17
C LEU A 367 21.03 3.00 -14.80
N THR A 368 20.15 3.77 -15.45
CA THR A 368 20.57 4.95 -16.21
C THR A 368 21.40 5.84 -15.30
N ALA A 369 22.71 5.93 -15.57
CA ALA A 369 23.67 6.52 -14.66
C ALA A 369 23.16 7.90 -14.22
N ARG A 370 23.04 8.09 -12.91
CA ARG A 370 22.71 9.38 -12.32
C ARG A 370 23.66 10.42 -12.92
N LYS A 371 23.15 11.30 -13.78
CA LYS A 371 23.95 12.44 -14.26
C LYS A 371 24.26 13.24 -13.01
N LYS A 372 25.52 13.23 -12.56
CA LYS A 372 26.06 14.20 -11.60
C LYS A 372 26.02 15.59 -12.26
N LYS A 373 24.83 16.17 -12.44
CA LYS A 373 24.73 17.61 -12.34
C LYS A 373 24.98 17.88 -10.86
N ALA A 374 26.04 18.63 -10.57
CA ALA A 374 26.15 19.26 -9.27
C ALA A 374 24.83 20.00 -9.08
N ALA A 375 23.99 19.50 -8.17
CA ALA A 375 22.81 20.22 -7.75
C ALA A 375 23.27 21.65 -7.41
N PRO A 376 22.71 22.69 -8.05
CA PRO A 376 22.87 24.02 -7.49
C PRO A 376 22.44 23.93 -6.03
N ARG A 377 23.20 24.54 -5.11
CA ARG A 377 22.92 24.53 -3.66
C ARG A 377 21.41 24.77 -3.43
N GLY A 378 20.65 23.72 -3.11
CA GLY A 378 19.21 23.83 -2.87
C GLY A 378 18.32 22.69 -3.41
N GLU A 379 18.74 21.86 -4.37
CA GLU A 379 17.93 20.70 -4.81
C GLU A 379 18.05 19.52 -3.84
N GLU A 380 16.92 19.12 -3.24
CA GLU A 380 16.84 17.94 -2.37
C GLU A 380 17.06 16.66 -3.19
N THR A 381 18.09 15.90 -2.84
CA THR A 381 18.43 14.66 -3.53
C THR A 381 17.43 13.57 -3.15
N CYS A 382 16.58 13.16 -4.09
CA CYS A 382 15.81 11.93 -3.95
C CYS A 382 16.76 10.72 -4.03
N TYR A 383 16.70 9.85 -3.03
CA TYR A 383 17.47 8.62 -2.99
C TYR A 383 16.67 7.45 -3.58
N PRO A 384 17.33 6.49 -4.24
CA PRO A 384 16.66 5.34 -4.82
C PRO A 384 15.87 4.56 -3.77
N LYS A 385 14.70 4.09 -4.17
CA LYS A 385 13.82 3.23 -3.36
C LYS A 385 13.68 1.87 -4.03
N LEU A 386 13.33 0.86 -3.23
CA LEU A 386 13.10 -0.50 -3.69
C LEU A 386 11.71 -0.97 -3.25
N ALA A 387 11.09 -1.81 -4.08
CA ALA A 387 9.93 -2.61 -3.71
C ALA A 387 10.02 -4.00 -4.37
N ALA A 388 9.49 -5.02 -3.72
CA ALA A 388 9.30 -6.34 -4.30
C ALA A 388 7.81 -6.65 -4.28
N HIS A 389 7.29 -7.15 -5.39
CA HIS A 389 5.88 -7.49 -5.53
C HIS A 389 5.69 -8.55 -6.63
N GLY A 390 5.03 -9.66 -6.30
CA GLY A 390 4.69 -10.70 -7.27
C GLY A 390 5.90 -11.35 -7.93
N GLY A 391 7.00 -11.53 -7.18
CA GLY A 391 8.27 -12.04 -7.69
C GLY A 391 9.08 -11.07 -8.56
N GLN A 392 8.59 -9.86 -8.82
CA GLN A 392 9.31 -8.79 -9.52
C GLN A 392 9.95 -7.83 -8.52
N LEU A 393 11.10 -7.26 -8.90
CA LEU A 393 11.82 -6.26 -8.13
C LEU A 393 11.74 -4.92 -8.86
N PHE A 394 11.47 -3.86 -8.11
CA PHE A 394 11.31 -2.50 -8.61
C PHE A 394 12.35 -1.60 -7.94
N ALA A 395 13.03 -0.77 -8.72
CA ALA A 395 13.98 0.21 -8.21
C ALA A 395 13.72 1.58 -8.83
N SER A 396 13.52 2.61 -8.01
CA SER A 396 13.41 3.98 -8.50
C SER A 396 14.81 4.59 -8.66
N THR A 397 15.05 5.23 -9.81
CA THR A 397 16.27 6.01 -10.07
C THR A 397 15.91 7.27 -10.84
N ASN A 398 16.15 8.43 -10.21
CA ASN A 398 15.71 9.73 -10.71
C ASN A 398 14.20 9.73 -11.00
N ASP A 399 13.81 9.90 -12.27
CA ASP A 399 12.42 10.00 -12.76
C ASP A 399 11.89 8.67 -13.34
N THR A 400 12.56 7.56 -13.05
CA THR A 400 12.21 6.24 -13.60
C THR A 400 12.12 5.16 -12.55
N ILE A 401 11.34 4.12 -12.85
CA ILE A 401 11.30 2.88 -12.09
C ILE A 401 11.70 1.73 -13.02
N SER A 402 12.79 1.06 -12.68
CA SER A 402 13.23 -0.14 -13.38
C SER A 402 12.60 -1.39 -12.78
N VAL A 403 12.13 -2.28 -13.67
CA VAL A 403 11.47 -3.55 -13.31
C VAL A 403 12.42 -4.70 -13.64
N PHE A 404 12.64 -5.55 -12.66
CA PHE A 404 13.53 -6.70 -12.75
C PHE A 404 12.75 -7.99 -12.50
N SER A 405 12.70 -8.86 -13.51
CA SER A 405 11.89 -10.09 -13.49
C SER A 405 12.77 -11.34 -13.56
N GLY A 406 12.18 -12.48 -13.16
CA GLY A 406 12.83 -13.80 -13.20
C GLY A 406 13.78 -14.08 -12.02
N PRO A 407 14.32 -15.31 -11.93
CA PRO A 407 15.14 -15.75 -10.79
C PRO A 407 16.46 -14.99 -10.65
N ASP A 408 16.93 -14.42 -11.76
CA ASP A 408 18.14 -13.60 -11.80
C ASP A 408 17.85 -12.09 -11.74
N HIS A 409 16.60 -11.67 -11.53
CA HIS A 409 16.23 -10.25 -11.48
C HIS A 409 16.87 -9.46 -12.63
N VAL A 410 16.60 -9.89 -13.87
CA VAL A 410 17.11 -9.21 -15.08
C VAL A 410 16.21 -8.02 -15.37
N LEU A 411 16.79 -6.89 -15.75
CA LEU A 411 16.04 -5.71 -16.17
C LEU A 411 15.17 -6.04 -17.39
N THR A 412 13.86 -5.96 -17.24
CA THR A 412 12.88 -6.28 -18.28
C THR A 412 12.11 -5.07 -18.78
N SER A 413 11.79 -4.12 -17.88
CA SER A 413 11.09 -2.88 -18.23
C SER A 413 11.64 -1.67 -17.51
N THR A 414 11.34 -0.48 -18.03
CA THR A 414 11.62 0.79 -17.38
C THR A 414 10.42 1.71 -17.56
N LEU A 415 9.80 2.06 -16.45
CA LEU A 415 8.65 2.95 -16.38
C LEU A 415 9.17 4.38 -16.29
N ARG A 416 8.69 5.24 -17.20
CA ARG A 416 8.97 6.67 -17.21
C ARG A 416 7.65 7.40 -17.25
N GLY A 417 7.41 8.18 -16.20
CA GLY A 417 6.14 8.84 -15.97
C GLY A 417 6.08 10.23 -16.58
N SER A 418 5.41 11.12 -15.86
CA SER A 418 5.39 12.55 -16.11
C SER A 418 6.78 13.18 -15.92
N ASP A 419 7.00 14.34 -16.54
CA ASP A 419 8.24 15.11 -16.39
C ASP A 419 8.28 15.90 -15.07
N ALA A 420 7.68 15.38 -13.99
CA ALA A 420 7.55 16.04 -12.68
C ALA A 420 8.81 15.90 -11.79
N GLY A 421 9.99 15.76 -12.38
CA GLY A 421 11.24 15.62 -11.62
C GLY A 421 11.46 14.22 -11.02
N ALA A 422 12.27 14.16 -9.97
CA ALA A 422 12.74 12.91 -9.39
C ALA A 422 11.70 12.25 -8.47
N ILE A 423 11.63 10.92 -8.50
CA ILE A 423 10.78 10.11 -7.64
C ILE A 423 11.39 10.05 -6.24
N CYS A 424 10.69 10.60 -5.24
CA CYS A 424 11.11 10.57 -3.84
C CYS A 424 10.66 9.30 -3.12
N ASP A 425 9.51 8.75 -3.50
CA ASP A 425 8.96 7.51 -2.96
C ASP A 425 8.03 6.82 -3.95
N PHE A 426 7.86 5.50 -3.83
CA PHE A 426 6.85 4.78 -4.61
C PHE A 426 6.29 3.60 -3.82
N SER A 427 5.07 3.19 -4.16
CA SER A 427 4.37 2.11 -3.47
C SER A 427 3.55 1.28 -4.45
N ILE A 428 3.46 -0.01 -4.18
CA ILE A 428 2.72 -0.98 -4.97
C ILE A 428 1.63 -1.58 -4.08
N GLY A 429 0.41 -1.65 -4.58
CA GLY A 429 -0.74 -2.22 -3.88
C GLY A 429 -2.03 -2.04 -4.66
N GLY A 430 -3.02 -2.90 -4.39
CA GLY A 430 -4.32 -2.89 -5.07
C GLY A 430 -4.20 -2.94 -6.60
N ASP A 431 -3.31 -3.81 -7.09
CA ASP A 431 -2.95 -3.99 -8.50
C ASP A 431 -2.42 -2.76 -9.24
N ARG A 432 -1.89 -1.78 -8.49
CA ARG A 432 -1.34 -0.54 -9.06
C ARG A 432 0.01 -0.18 -8.47
N LEU A 433 0.74 0.66 -9.20
CA LEU A 433 1.97 1.29 -8.74
C LEU A 433 1.78 2.81 -8.71
N PHE A 434 2.18 3.42 -7.60
CA PHE A 434 2.13 4.86 -7.38
C PHE A 434 3.55 5.39 -7.19
N ALA A 435 3.95 6.38 -7.98
CA ALA A 435 5.24 7.05 -7.85
C ALA A 435 5.02 8.52 -7.47
N LEU A 436 5.58 8.94 -6.33
CA LEU A 436 5.53 10.31 -5.84
C LEU A 436 6.79 11.04 -6.29
N HIS A 437 6.59 12.16 -6.96
CA HIS A 437 7.64 13.03 -7.43
C HIS A 437 7.89 14.19 -6.46
N ASN A 438 9.12 14.71 -6.46
CA ASN A 438 9.52 15.83 -5.61
C ASN A 438 8.99 17.19 -6.12
N GLU A 439 8.78 17.36 -7.42
CA GLU A 439 8.22 18.60 -7.96
C GLU A 439 6.68 18.57 -7.89
N GLU A 440 6.11 19.63 -7.30
CA GLU A 440 4.65 19.84 -7.19
C GLU A 440 3.88 18.66 -6.57
N ASN A 441 4.57 17.76 -5.87
CA ASN A 441 4.02 16.55 -5.24
C ASN A 441 3.15 15.71 -6.21
N VAL A 442 3.55 15.64 -7.48
CA VAL A 442 2.82 14.86 -8.49
C VAL A 442 2.90 13.38 -8.17
N VAL A 443 1.77 12.67 -8.30
CA VAL A 443 1.71 11.21 -8.17
C VAL A 443 1.32 10.59 -9.50
N ASP A 444 2.24 9.80 -10.06
CA ASP A 444 1.99 8.99 -11.23
C ASP A 444 1.40 7.64 -10.85
N VAL A 445 0.34 7.26 -11.56
CA VAL A 445 -0.44 6.04 -11.34
C VAL A 445 -0.22 5.12 -12.52
N TRP A 446 0.22 3.90 -12.24
CA TRP A 446 0.48 2.86 -13.22
C TRP A 446 -0.47 1.68 -13.03
N GLU A 447 -1.06 1.25 -14.14
CA GLU A 447 -2.07 0.18 -14.16
C GLU A 447 -1.74 -0.87 -15.23
N THR A 448 -2.08 -2.12 -14.95
CA THR A 448 -2.04 -3.19 -15.95
C THR A 448 -3.42 -3.33 -16.59
N SER A 449 -3.52 -3.12 -17.91
CA SER A 449 -4.79 -3.33 -18.61
C SER A 449 -5.18 -4.81 -18.59
N PRO A 450 -6.46 -5.14 -18.36
CA PRO A 450 -6.93 -6.51 -18.43
C PRO A 450 -6.66 -7.09 -19.82
N PRO A 451 -6.36 -8.40 -19.91
CA PRO A 451 -6.21 -9.04 -21.21
C PRO A 451 -7.51 -8.87 -22.02
N PRO A 452 -7.43 -8.71 -23.35
CA PRO A 452 -8.62 -8.67 -24.19
C PRO A 452 -9.43 -9.96 -23.95
N ILE A 453 -10.73 -9.80 -23.67
CA ILE A 453 -11.67 -10.91 -23.61
C ILE A 453 -11.88 -11.37 -25.06
N ILE A 454 -11.45 -12.60 -25.37
CA ILE A 454 -11.53 -13.20 -26.72
C ILE A 454 -12.90 -13.85 -26.91
#